data_AF-A0A528B5E5-F1
#
_entry.id   AF-A0A528B5E5-F1
#
_cell.length_a   1.000
_cell.length_b   1.000
_cell.length_c   1.000
_cell.angle_alpha   90.00
_cell.angle_beta   90.00
_cell.angle_gamma   90.00
#
_symmetry.space_group_name_H-M   'P 1'
#
loop_
_entity.id
_entity.type
_entity.pdbx_description
1 polymer ?
#
loop_
_entity_poly.entity_id
_entity_poly.type
_entity_poly.pdbx_seq_one_letter_code
_entity_poly.pdbx_strand_id
1 'polypeptide(L)'
;IGAQRKAAGDDMIGEQVELTALDDSKGDMPPYERLIGDAMNGNGQLFTRQDASELAWRIVGPVLGDSTPPHLYEPGTWGPADAMAGFGPPNGWINPAK
;
A
#
# COMPACT_ATOMS: atom_id res chain seq x y z
N ILE A 1 18.09 -1.23 0.80
CA ILE A 1 17.30 -0.66 -0.32
C ILE A 1 18.19 0.44 -0.89
N GLY A 2 18.50 0.38 -2.18
CA GLY A 2 19.65 1.07 -2.78
C GLY A 2 20.69 0.09 -3.32
N ALA A 3 20.50 -0.34 -4.57
CA ALA A 3 21.59 -0.92 -5.35
C ALA A 3 22.50 0.21 -5.82
N GLN A 4 23.79 -0.09 -5.99
CA GLN A 4 24.73 0.85 -6.62
C GLN A 4 24.99 0.36 -8.04
N ARG A 5 24.76 1.22 -9.02
CA ARG A 5 25.26 1.00 -10.39
C ARG A 5 26.37 1.99 -10.68
N LYS A 6 27.29 1.65 -11.57
CA LYS A 6 28.20 2.65 -12.12
C LYS A 6 27.35 3.68 -12.88
N ALA A 7 27.55 4.96 -12.60
CA ALA A 7 27.00 6.03 -13.42
C ALA A 7 27.46 5.84 -14.87
N ALA A 8 26.59 6.11 -15.84
CA ALA A 8 26.93 5.97 -17.24
C ALA A 8 28.03 6.96 -17.63
N GLY A 9 29.08 6.48 -18.33
CA GLY A 9 30.24 7.28 -18.72
C GLY A 9 31.56 6.59 -18.38
N ASP A 10 32.67 7.29 -18.65
CA ASP A 10 34.02 6.77 -18.43
C ASP A 10 34.44 6.85 -16.97
N ASP A 11 33.87 7.79 -16.22
CA ASP A 11 34.19 8.03 -14.81
C ASP A 11 33.71 6.90 -13.89
N MET A 12 34.52 6.55 -12.89
CA MET A 12 34.20 5.50 -11.92
C MET A 12 33.41 6.07 -10.72
N ILE A 13 32.21 6.57 -10.99
CA ILE A 13 31.29 7.15 -9.99
C ILE A 13 30.11 6.19 -9.77
N GLY A 14 29.75 5.93 -8.52
CA GLY A 14 28.57 5.14 -8.16
C GLY A 14 27.29 5.98 -8.12
N GLU A 15 26.21 5.48 -8.71
CA GLU A 15 24.85 6.04 -8.66
C GLU A 15 23.97 5.08 -7.87
N GLN A 16 23.24 5.61 -6.87
CA GLN A 16 22.24 4.85 -6.14
C GLN A 16 20.99 4.68 -6.99
N VAL A 17 20.56 3.45 -7.18
CA VAL A 17 19.34 3.10 -7.93
C VAL A 17 18.47 2.15 -7.14
N GLU A 18 17.18 2.22 -7.40
CA GLU A 18 16.21 1.26 -6.88
C GLU A 18 15.90 0.19 -7.92
N LEU A 19 15.80 -1.06 -7.46
CA LEU A 19 15.35 -2.17 -8.28
C LEU A 19 13.86 -2.36 -8.04
N THR A 20 13.07 -2.16 -9.09
CA THR A 20 11.62 -2.38 -9.07
C THR A 20 11.30 -3.72 -9.71
N ALA A 21 10.64 -4.61 -8.97
CA ALA A 21 9.98 -5.77 -9.55
C ALA A 21 8.57 -5.36 -9.99
N LEU A 22 8.27 -5.52 -11.27
CA LEU A 22 6.96 -5.22 -11.85
C LEU A 22 6.28 -6.55 -12.22
N ASP A 23 5.07 -6.73 -11.72
CA ASP A 23 4.19 -7.83 -12.13
C ASP A 23 3.28 -7.33 -13.26
N ASP A 24 3.23 -8.05 -14.38
CA ASP A 24 2.33 -7.70 -15.50
C ASP A 24 0.94 -8.34 -15.35
N SER A 25 0.73 -9.12 -14.27
CA SER A 25 -0.51 -9.80 -13.90
C SER A 25 -1.12 -10.68 -14.99
N LYS A 26 -0.37 -10.98 -16.06
CA LYS A 26 -0.88 -11.79 -17.16
C LYS A 26 -0.95 -13.25 -16.74
N GLY A 27 -2.17 -13.79 -16.75
CA GLY A 27 -2.42 -15.18 -16.40
C GLY A 27 -2.66 -15.40 -14.90
N ASP A 28 -2.77 -14.33 -14.12
CA ASP A 28 -3.17 -14.42 -12.72
C ASP A 28 -4.59 -14.93 -12.59
N MET A 29 -4.79 -15.80 -11.60
CA MET A 29 -6.11 -16.24 -11.20
C MET A 29 -6.88 -15.05 -10.60
N PRO A 30 -8.11 -14.76 -11.10
CA PRO A 30 -8.95 -13.72 -10.52
C PRO A 30 -9.11 -13.91 -9.00
N PRO A 31 -9.15 -12.84 -8.20
CA PRO A 31 -9.16 -12.94 -6.74
C PRO A 31 -10.27 -13.86 -6.19
N TYR A 32 -11.46 -13.79 -6.78
CA TYR A 32 -12.59 -14.63 -6.34
C TYR A 32 -12.44 -16.09 -6.76
N GLU A 33 -11.90 -16.36 -7.94
CA GLU A 33 -11.62 -17.73 -8.37
C GLU A 33 -10.65 -18.40 -7.38
N ARG A 34 -9.61 -17.66 -6.98
CA ARG A 34 -8.66 -18.12 -5.98
C ARG A 34 -9.29 -18.36 -4.62
N LEU A 35 -10.06 -17.41 -4.09
CA LEU A 35 -10.70 -17.54 -2.78
C LEU A 35 -11.70 -18.70 -2.73
N ILE A 36 -12.48 -18.90 -3.81
CA ILE A 36 -13.42 -20.01 -3.90
C ILE A 36 -12.67 -21.34 -3.95
N GLY A 37 -11.61 -21.43 -4.74
CA GLY A 37 -10.76 -22.63 -4.80
C GLY A 37 -10.13 -22.96 -3.45
N ASP A 38 -9.59 -21.96 -2.75
CA ASP A 38 -9.02 -22.13 -1.41
C ASP A 38 -10.08 -22.59 -0.40
N ALA A 39 -11.30 -22.03 -0.45
CA ALA A 39 -12.40 -22.48 0.41
C ALA A 39 -12.80 -23.94 0.15
N MET A 40 -12.90 -24.35 -1.12
CA MET A 40 -13.19 -25.75 -1.49
C MET A 40 -12.10 -26.72 -1.04
N ASN A 41 -10.85 -26.28 -1.04
CA ASN A 41 -9.69 -27.06 -0.58
C ASN A 41 -9.47 -27.00 0.95
N GLY A 42 -10.31 -26.28 1.69
CA GLY A 42 -10.15 -26.09 3.14
C GLY A 42 -8.93 -25.23 3.53
N ASN A 43 -8.39 -24.45 2.59
CA ASN A 43 -7.26 -23.56 2.83
C ASN A 43 -7.73 -22.19 3.33
N GLY A 44 -7.60 -21.95 4.64
CA GLY A 44 -8.03 -20.71 5.28
C GLY A 44 -7.04 -19.53 5.24
N GLN A 45 -5.87 -19.66 4.60
CA GLN A 45 -4.78 -18.68 4.70
C GLN A 45 -5.15 -17.26 4.21
N LEU A 46 -6.03 -17.15 3.22
CA LEU A 46 -6.49 -15.87 2.67
C LEU A 46 -7.75 -15.33 3.35
N PHE A 47 -8.29 -16.03 4.34
CA PHE A 47 -9.45 -15.61 5.10
C PHE A 47 -9.01 -14.96 6.41
N THR A 48 -9.66 -13.85 6.76
CA THR A 48 -9.37 -13.17 8.03
C THR A 48 -9.91 -14.03 9.17
N ARG A 49 -9.08 -14.26 10.19
CA ARG A 49 -9.50 -14.96 11.41
C ARG A 49 -10.52 -14.12 12.20
N GLN A 50 -11.39 -14.80 12.95
CA GLN A 50 -12.40 -14.12 13.76
C GLN A 50 -11.77 -13.15 14.78
N ASP A 51 -10.75 -13.60 15.52
CA ASP A 51 -10.07 -12.79 16.53
C ASP A 51 -9.39 -11.54 15.94
N ALA A 52 -8.78 -11.68 14.75
CA ALA A 52 -8.23 -10.55 14.01
C ALA A 52 -9.31 -9.54 13.60
N SER A 53 -10.47 -10.01 13.15
CA SER A 53 -11.62 -9.14 12.82
C SER A 53 -12.14 -8.39 14.06
N GLU A 54 -12.29 -9.09 15.19
CA GLU A 54 -12.74 -8.48 16.45
C GLU A 54 -11.74 -7.43 16.96
N LEU A 55 -10.44 -7.69 16.85
CA LEU A 55 -9.40 -6.72 17.21
C LEU A 55 -9.42 -5.49 16.30
N ALA A 56 -9.57 -5.69 14.99
CA ALA A 56 -9.69 -4.58 14.04
C ALA A 56 -10.89 -3.68 14.40
N TRP A 57 -12.05 -4.28 14.71
CA TRP A 57 -13.23 -3.54 15.16
C TRP A 57 -13.01 -2.78 16.47
N ARG A 58 -12.31 -3.39 17.44
CA ARG A 58 -11.95 -2.70 18.70
C ARG A 58 -11.06 -1.49 18.49
N ILE A 59 -10.15 -1.56 17.51
CA ILE A 59 -9.23 -0.46 17.17
C ILE A 59 -9.96 0.66 16.45
N VAL A 60 -10.81 0.34 15.46
CA VAL A 60 -11.49 1.33 14.62
C VAL A 60 -12.71 1.94 15.32
N GLY A 61 -13.37 1.19 16.21
CA GLY A 61 -14.60 1.58 16.90
C GLY A 61 -14.61 2.98 17.51
N PRO A 62 -13.59 3.39 18.29
CA PRO A 62 -13.51 4.74 18.88
C PRO A 62 -13.52 5.88 17.85
N VAL A 63 -12.98 5.66 16.65
CA VAL A 63 -12.91 6.67 15.58
C VAL A 63 -14.26 6.83 14.87
N LEU A 64 -15.06 5.76 14.79
CA LEU A 64 -16.37 5.79 14.11
C LEU A 64 -17.42 6.64 14.85
N GLY A 65 -17.21 6.93 16.13
CA GLY A 65 -18.06 7.82 16.91
C GLY A 65 -17.71 9.30 16.77
N ASP A 66 -16.61 9.64 16.09
CA ASP A 66 -16.20 11.02 15.86
C ASP A 66 -17.09 11.68 14.80
N SER A 67 -17.70 12.81 15.16
CA SER A 67 -18.57 13.60 14.28
C SER A 67 -17.86 14.78 13.63
N THR A 68 -16.53 14.86 13.78
CA THR A 68 -15.70 15.89 13.15
C THR A 68 -15.89 15.86 11.63
N PRO A 69 -16.30 16.97 10.99
CA PRO A 69 -16.46 17.02 9.55
C PRO A 69 -15.13 16.74 8.83
N PRO A 70 -15.14 15.89 7.78
CA PRO A 70 -13.92 15.61 7.02
C PRO A 70 -13.46 16.87 6.27
N HIS A 71 -12.14 17.03 6.15
CA HIS A 71 -11.54 18.07 5.34
C HIS A 71 -11.83 17.84 3.84
N LEU A 72 -12.21 18.91 3.13
CA LEU A 72 -12.43 18.87 1.70
C LEU A 72 -11.10 18.88 0.94
N TYR A 73 -11.08 18.21 -0.21
CA TYR A 73 -9.94 18.20 -1.13
C TYR A 73 -10.44 18.05 -2.58
N GLU A 74 -9.62 18.49 -3.54
CA GLU A 74 -9.99 18.47 -4.95
C GLU A 74 -9.88 17.04 -5.53
N PRO A 75 -10.81 16.61 -6.41
CA PRO A 75 -10.70 15.33 -7.11
C PRO A 75 -9.37 15.19 -7.87
N GLY A 76 -8.74 14.01 -7.77
CA GLY A 76 -7.44 13.74 -8.39
C GLY A 76 -6.23 14.18 -7.53
N THR A 77 -6.46 14.78 -6.36
CA THR A 77 -5.39 15.06 -5.38
C THR A 77 -5.29 13.95 -4.32
N TRP A 78 -4.20 13.94 -3.55
CA TRP A 78 -3.91 12.95 -2.50
C TRP A 78 -4.66 13.19 -1.18
N GLY A 79 -5.46 14.25 -1.11
CA GLY A 79 -6.15 14.66 0.10
C GLY A 79 -5.86 16.12 0.47
N PRO A 80 -6.31 16.55 1.66
CA PRO A 80 -6.15 17.92 2.13
C PRO A 80 -4.71 18.19 2.55
N ALA A 81 -4.01 19.09 1.84
CA ALA A 81 -2.59 19.38 2.08
C ALA A 81 -2.30 19.81 3.53
N ASP A 82 -3.17 20.63 4.12
CA ASP A 82 -3.01 21.12 5.50
C ASP A 82 -3.15 20.01 6.53
N ALA A 83 -4.10 19.08 6.33
CA ALA A 83 -4.32 17.95 7.23
C ALA A 83 -3.22 16.88 7.10
N MET A 84 -2.58 16.79 5.94
CA MET A 84 -1.48 15.87 5.67
C MET A 84 -0.10 16.44 6.03
N ALA A 85 -0.02 17.72 6.39
CA ALA A 85 1.24 18.38 6.73
C ALA A 85 1.90 17.69 7.94
N GLY A 86 3.07 17.09 7.72
CA GLY A 86 3.79 16.32 8.76
C GLY A 86 3.21 14.94 9.04
N PHE A 87 2.16 14.52 8.33
CA PHE A 87 1.59 13.18 8.40
C PHE A 87 2.12 12.30 7.26
N GLY A 88 3.14 11.50 7.56
CA GLY A 88 3.66 10.53 6.62
C GLY A 88 4.78 9.69 7.22
N PRO A 89 5.16 8.59 6.56
CA PRO A 89 6.36 7.84 6.94
C PRO A 89 7.61 8.70 6.72
N PRO A 90 8.79 8.32 7.27
CA PRO A 90 10.03 9.10 7.16
C PRO A 90 10.46 9.50 5.73
N ASN A 91 9.95 8.81 4.70
CA ASN A 91 10.24 9.06 3.29
C ASN A 91 9.04 9.62 2.51
N GLY A 92 7.99 10.05 3.20
CA GLY A 92 6.75 10.50 2.60
C GLY A 92 5.96 9.39 1.90
N TRP A 93 4.78 9.76 1.39
CA TRP A 93 3.93 8.87 0.62
C TRP A 93 4.49 8.66 -0.78
N ILE A 94 4.49 7.42 -1.25
CA ILE A 94 4.84 7.11 -2.64
C ILE A 94 3.62 7.40 -3.51
N ASN A 95 3.73 8.40 -4.38
CA ASN A 95 2.71 8.72 -5.36
C ASN A 95 2.95 7.89 -6.64
N PRO A 96 2.09 6.92 -7.02
CA PRO A 96 2.28 6.09 -8.20
C PRO A 96 2.00 6.83 -9.51
N ALA A 97 1.49 8.07 -9.45
CA ALA A 97 1.27 8.93 -10.63
C ALA A 97 2.44 9.89 -10.93
N LYS A 98 3.51 9.89 -10.12
CA LYS A 98 4.76 10.62 -10.35
C LYS A 98 5.94 9.65 -10.33
#